data_AF-A0A956R6I1-F1
#
_entry.id   AF-A0A956R6I1-F1
#
_cell.length_a   1.000
_cell.length_b   1.000
_cell.length_c   1.000
_cell.angle_alpha   90.00
_cell.angle_beta   90.00
_cell.angle_gamma   90.00
#
_symmetry.space_group_name_H-M   'P 1'
#
loop_
_entity.id
_entity.type
_entity.pdbx_description
1 polymer ?
#
loop_
_entity_poly.entity_id
_entity_poly.type
_entity_poly.pdbx_seq_one_letter_code
_entity_poly.pdbx_strand_id
1 'polypeptide(L)'
;RAEHLAERVDAILAVHGVEKVNLIGHSMGGLDSRWLVAHLGYQDRVASITTIGTPHRGSSVANAVLGLTDADNAWVEWLTDKVVALVESNFDDAYDKDLEGALQDLSTDGAAALNAQTPDRPEVFYQSWAGVSSPIARWPDGVEAQCGDVLAAEPYLWGFGNDRMATPLIPLSYVEGGINDGVVSIHSATWGRMRGCIPADHLDLVRDAGGPLYITGYDAGRFLRTVAFELAKRGY
;
A
#
# COMPACT_ATOMS: atom_id res chain seq x y z
N ARG A 1 -0.28 12.33 10.85
CA ARG A 1 -1.32 11.54 10.13
C ARG A 1 -1.99 10.51 11.05
N ALA A 2 -1.24 9.68 11.79
CA ALA A 2 -1.80 8.72 12.74
C ALA A 2 -2.71 9.32 13.84
N GLU A 3 -2.46 10.54 14.33
CA GLU A 3 -3.35 11.20 15.30
C GLU A 3 -4.74 11.49 14.72
N HIS A 4 -4.82 11.90 13.46
CA HIS A 4 -6.11 12.10 12.79
C HIS A 4 -6.84 10.77 12.56
N LEU A 5 -6.09 9.70 12.25
CA LEU A 5 -6.65 8.34 12.22
C LEU A 5 -7.21 7.94 13.60
N ALA A 6 -6.52 8.29 14.68
CA ALA A 6 -6.94 8.04 16.06
C ALA A 6 -8.32 8.68 16.35
N GLU A 7 -8.46 9.98 16.04
CA GLU A 7 -9.72 10.71 16.16
C GLU A 7 -10.86 10.03 15.38
N ARG A 8 -10.55 9.56 14.16
CA ARG A 8 -11.53 8.89 13.31
C ARG A 8 -11.95 7.54 13.85
N VAL A 9 -11.00 6.76 14.38
CA VAL A 9 -11.27 5.48 15.05
C VAL A 9 -12.18 5.70 16.26
N ASP A 10 -11.85 6.65 17.13
CA ASP A 10 -12.66 6.95 18.32
C ASP A 10 -14.09 7.38 17.96
N ALA A 11 -14.24 8.20 16.92
CA ALA A 11 -15.56 8.58 16.40
C ALA A 11 -16.36 7.36 15.89
N ILE A 12 -15.73 6.42 15.17
CA ILE A 12 -16.38 5.20 14.67
C ILE A 12 -16.80 4.29 15.82
N LEU A 13 -15.91 4.06 16.80
CA LEU A 13 -16.21 3.26 17.99
C LEU A 13 -17.42 3.82 18.74
N ALA A 14 -17.45 5.14 18.95
CA ALA A 14 -18.53 5.82 19.65
C ALA A 14 -19.88 5.76 18.89
N VAL A 15 -19.86 5.96 17.57
CA VAL A 15 -21.08 5.95 16.74
C VAL A 15 -21.70 4.55 16.65
N HIS A 16 -20.88 3.51 16.57
CA HIS A 16 -21.35 2.14 16.36
C HIS A 16 -21.46 1.33 17.66
N GLY A 17 -20.95 1.84 18.79
CA GLY A 17 -21.00 1.14 20.07
C GLY A 17 -20.18 -0.16 20.09
N VAL A 18 -19.11 -0.21 19.29
CA VAL A 18 -18.22 -1.37 19.19
C VAL A 18 -16.91 -1.09 19.91
N GLU A 19 -16.24 -2.13 20.39
CA GLU A 19 -15.00 -1.99 21.17
C GLU A 19 -13.74 -1.90 20.30
N LYS A 20 -13.78 -2.51 19.10
CA LYS A 20 -12.64 -2.57 18.19
C LYS A 20 -13.03 -2.31 16.74
N VAL A 21 -12.06 -1.86 15.95
CA VAL A 21 -12.14 -1.75 14.48
C VAL A 21 -11.13 -2.66 13.78
N ASN A 22 -11.40 -2.97 12.52
CA ASN A 22 -10.43 -3.55 11.60
C ASN A 22 -9.92 -2.46 10.66
N LEU A 23 -8.61 -2.23 10.64
CA LEU A 23 -7.99 -1.24 9.76
C LEU A 23 -7.54 -1.90 8.47
N ILE A 24 -7.91 -1.31 7.34
CA ILE A 24 -7.40 -1.68 6.02
C ILE A 24 -6.70 -0.44 5.46
N GLY A 25 -5.37 -0.48 5.42
CA GLY A 25 -4.52 0.63 4.99
C GLY A 25 -3.87 0.35 3.65
N HIS A 26 -4.04 1.27 2.70
CA HIS A 26 -3.30 1.27 1.44
C HIS A 26 -2.08 2.19 1.53
N SER A 27 -0.97 1.80 0.89
CA SER A 27 0.25 2.61 0.82
C SER A 27 0.68 3.09 2.22
N MET A 28 0.92 4.38 2.41
CA MET A 28 1.31 4.98 3.70
C MET A 28 0.27 4.78 4.82
N GLY A 29 -1.01 4.55 4.49
CA GLY A 29 -2.08 4.28 5.48
C GLY A 29 -1.83 3.02 6.32
N GLY A 30 -1.08 2.04 5.78
CA GLY A 30 -0.64 0.87 6.55
C GLY A 30 0.41 1.22 7.60
N LEU A 31 1.30 2.18 7.32
CA LEU A 31 2.29 2.69 8.28
C LEU A 31 1.61 3.50 9.39
N ASP A 32 0.62 4.34 9.06
CA ASP A 32 -0.17 5.06 10.07
C ASP A 32 -0.91 4.12 11.00
N SER A 33 -1.48 3.04 10.46
CA SER A 33 -2.20 2.03 11.24
C SER A 33 -1.28 1.33 12.23
N ARG A 34 -0.06 0.99 11.80
CA ARG A 34 0.97 0.42 12.68
C ARG A 34 1.42 1.41 13.74
N TRP A 35 1.64 2.66 13.37
CA TRP A 35 2.03 3.72 14.30
C TRP A 35 0.96 3.96 15.38
N LEU A 36 -0.31 4.05 14.97
CA LEU A 36 -1.46 4.21 15.86
C LEU A 36 -1.45 3.15 16.97
N VAL A 37 -1.31 1.88 16.59
CA VAL A 37 -1.31 0.75 17.53
C VAL A 37 -0.03 0.69 18.38
N ALA A 38 1.13 0.98 17.81
CA ALA A 38 2.40 0.89 18.53
C ALA A 38 2.61 2.06 19.52
N HIS A 39 2.19 3.28 19.18
CA HIS A 39 2.60 4.49 19.89
C HIS A 39 1.45 5.24 20.56
N LEU A 40 0.22 5.12 20.05
CA LEU A 40 -0.91 5.92 20.52
C LEU A 40 -1.86 5.15 21.46
N GLY A 41 -1.51 3.91 21.83
CA GLY A 41 -2.27 3.12 22.81
C GLY A 41 -3.56 2.48 22.26
N TYR A 42 -3.61 2.22 20.95
CA TYR A 42 -4.80 1.69 20.27
C TYR A 42 -4.80 0.16 20.09
N GLN A 43 -3.84 -0.56 20.68
CA GLN A 43 -3.79 -2.04 20.60
C GLN A 43 -5.07 -2.71 21.12
N ASP A 44 -5.77 -2.10 22.07
CA ASP A 44 -7.04 -2.61 22.63
C ASP A 44 -8.28 -2.13 21.85
N ARG A 45 -8.11 -1.27 20.85
CA ARG A 45 -9.17 -0.69 20.00
C ARG A 45 -9.08 -1.13 18.53
N VAL A 46 -8.01 -1.83 18.17
CA VAL A 46 -7.80 -2.36 16.82
C VAL A 46 -7.71 -3.87 16.91
N ALA A 47 -8.55 -4.56 16.15
CA ALA A 47 -8.59 -6.03 16.11
C ALA A 47 -7.62 -6.58 15.05
N SER A 48 -7.54 -5.91 13.89
CA SER A 48 -6.60 -6.27 12.82
C SER A 48 -6.11 -5.06 12.02
N ILE A 49 -4.95 -5.23 11.40
CA ILE A 49 -4.39 -4.34 10.38
C ILE A 49 -4.13 -5.18 9.13
N THR A 50 -4.82 -4.82 8.05
CA THR A 50 -4.58 -5.34 6.70
C THR A 50 -3.91 -4.26 5.88
N THR A 51 -2.71 -4.52 5.37
CA THR A 51 -2.02 -3.59 4.48
C THR A 51 -2.12 -4.00 3.02
N ILE A 52 -2.23 -3.02 2.12
CA ILE A 52 -2.33 -3.22 0.67
C ILE A 52 -1.30 -2.30 -0.01
N GLY A 53 -0.24 -2.88 -0.58
CA GLY A 53 0.81 -2.10 -1.25
C GLY A 53 1.54 -1.13 -0.32
N THR A 54 1.62 -1.41 0.99
CA THR A 54 2.29 -0.52 1.95
C THR A 54 3.80 -0.69 1.89
N PRO A 55 4.61 0.36 1.73
CA PRO A 55 6.07 0.25 1.69
C PRO A 55 6.67 0.06 3.10
N HIS A 56 6.47 -1.11 3.70
CA HIS A 56 6.97 -1.41 5.04
C HIS A 56 8.49 -1.36 5.14
N ARG A 57 9.21 -1.55 4.03
CA ARG A 57 10.68 -1.45 3.96
C ARG A 57 11.12 -0.31 3.05
N GLY A 58 10.23 0.65 2.82
CA GLY A 58 10.43 1.80 1.97
C GLY A 58 10.29 1.50 0.49
N SER A 59 10.59 2.50 -0.32
CA SER A 59 10.55 2.48 -1.78
C SER A 59 11.86 3.05 -2.31
N SER A 60 12.43 2.39 -3.31
CA SER A 60 13.60 2.91 -4.02
C SER A 60 13.25 4.17 -4.80
N VAL A 61 11.97 4.36 -5.15
CA VAL A 61 11.47 5.61 -5.73
C VAL A 61 11.64 6.76 -4.74
N ALA A 62 11.29 6.56 -3.47
CA ALA A 62 11.46 7.57 -2.43
C ALA A 62 12.95 7.88 -2.18
N ASN A 63 13.81 6.86 -2.15
CA ASN A 63 15.25 7.05 -2.07
C ASN A 63 15.81 7.84 -3.25
N ALA A 64 15.35 7.54 -4.47
CA ALA A 64 15.77 8.24 -5.66
C ALA A 64 15.39 9.73 -5.57
N VAL A 65 14.16 10.06 -5.18
CA VAL A 65 13.77 11.47 -5.03
C VAL A 65 14.59 12.17 -3.93
N LEU A 66 14.75 11.57 -2.75
CA LEU A 66 15.49 12.18 -1.62
C LEU A 66 16.99 12.31 -1.85
N GLY A 67 17.63 11.30 -2.46
CA GLY A 67 19.06 11.32 -2.72
C GLY A 67 19.47 12.27 -3.84
N LEU A 68 18.49 12.93 -4.48
CA LEU A 68 18.68 13.73 -5.69
C LEU A 68 18.09 15.14 -5.58
N THR A 69 17.53 15.53 -4.43
CA THR A 69 17.03 16.90 -4.20
C THR A 69 18.12 17.97 -4.35
N ASP A 70 19.40 17.58 -4.29
CA ASP A 70 20.56 18.46 -4.47
C ASP A 70 21.21 18.38 -5.87
N ALA A 71 20.63 17.63 -6.82
CA ALA A 71 21.23 17.41 -8.14
C ALA A 71 20.49 18.17 -9.26
N ASP A 72 21.16 19.13 -9.90
CA ASP A 72 20.74 19.79 -11.16
C ASP A 72 20.73 18.77 -12.31
N ASN A 73 19.75 17.87 -12.34
CA ASN A 73 19.65 16.82 -13.33
C ASN A 73 18.24 16.65 -13.86
N ALA A 74 18.05 16.90 -15.16
CA ALA A 74 16.75 16.90 -15.82
C ALA A 74 15.95 15.59 -15.69
N TRP A 75 16.60 14.43 -15.51
CA TRP A 75 15.86 13.18 -15.28
C TRP A 75 15.27 13.09 -13.86
N VAL A 76 15.86 13.79 -12.89
CA VAL A 76 15.42 13.84 -11.49
C VAL A 76 14.22 14.74 -11.34
N GLU A 77 14.28 15.97 -11.87
CA GLU A 77 13.13 16.88 -11.92
C GLU A 77 11.92 16.16 -12.53
N TRP A 78 12.14 15.46 -13.63
CA TRP A 78 11.11 14.65 -14.28
C TRP A 78 10.57 13.51 -13.40
N LEU A 79 11.42 12.84 -12.61
CA LEU A 79 10.99 11.78 -11.69
C LEU A 79 10.18 12.36 -10.52
N THR A 80 10.64 13.47 -9.95
CA THR A 80 9.94 14.23 -8.91
C THR A 80 8.57 14.66 -9.40
N ASP A 81 8.44 15.19 -10.62
CA ASP A 81 7.15 15.53 -11.23
C ASP A 81 6.18 14.34 -11.28
N LYS A 82 6.68 13.11 -11.52
CA LYS A 82 5.83 11.91 -11.51
C LYS A 82 5.38 11.53 -10.11
N VAL A 83 6.24 11.67 -9.11
CA VAL A 83 5.86 11.41 -7.71
C VAL A 83 4.87 12.47 -7.21
N VAL A 84 5.08 13.74 -7.55
CA VAL A 84 4.15 14.82 -7.24
C VAL A 84 2.79 14.55 -7.88
N ALA A 85 2.75 14.23 -9.19
CA ALA A 85 1.51 13.89 -9.86
C ALA A 85 0.80 12.67 -9.24
N LEU A 86 1.56 11.67 -8.78
CA LEU A 86 1.00 10.53 -8.04
C LEU A 86 0.35 11.01 -6.74
N VAL A 87 1.04 11.83 -5.94
CA VAL A 87 0.52 12.37 -4.68
C VAL A 87 -0.75 13.21 -4.93
N GLU A 88 -0.70 14.17 -5.84
CA GLU A 88 -1.84 15.03 -6.19
C GLU A 88 -3.06 14.24 -6.66
N SER A 89 -2.86 13.13 -7.39
CA SER A 89 -3.97 12.31 -7.88
C SER A 89 -4.66 11.44 -6.81
N ASN A 90 -4.04 11.26 -5.63
CA ASN A 90 -4.55 10.37 -4.57
C ASN A 90 -4.85 11.09 -3.24
N PHE A 91 -4.43 12.34 -3.08
CA PHE A 91 -4.61 13.10 -1.84
C PHE A 91 -5.21 14.47 -2.16
N ASP A 92 -6.33 14.81 -1.53
CA ASP A 92 -6.93 16.17 -1.57
C ASP A 92 -5.94 17.21 -1.01
N ASP A 93 -6.17 18.50 -1.37
CA ASP A 93 -5.39 19.75 -1.14
C ASP A 93 -4.69 19.96 0.23
N ALA A 94 -4.87 19.07 1.20
CA ALA A 94 -4.24 19.10 2.52
C ALA A 94 -2.75 18.64 2.54
N TYR A 95 -2.15 18.30 1.39
CA TYR A 95 -0.81 17.70 1.32
C TYR A 95 0.36 18.69 1.20
N ASP A 96 0.09 20.00 1.22
CA ASP A 96 1.08 21.04 0.90
C ASP A 96 2.09 21.37 2.03
N LYS A 97 2.27 20.51 3.04
CA LYS A 97 3.10 20.85 4.21
C LYS A 97 4.27 19.93 4.56
N ASP A 98 4.39 18.73 3.99
CA ASP A 98 5.59 17.92 4.25
C ASP A 98 5.80 16.77 3.26
N LEU A 99 5.94 17.08 1.96
CA LEU A 99 6.32 16.07 0.96
C LEU A 99 7.67 15.42 1.29
N GLU A 100 8.61 16.22 1.81
CA GLU A 100 9.93 15.74 2.20
C GLU A 100 9.84 14.73 3.35
N GLY A 101 9.11 15.05 4.42
CA GLY A 101 8.88 14.12 5.53
C GLY A 101 8.14 12.84 5.10
N ALA A 102 7.15 12.95 4.21
CA ALA A 102 6.50 11.78 3.63
C ALA A 102 7.49 10.91 2.84
N LEU A 103 8.33 11.52 1.99
CA LEU A 103 9.37 10.79 1.27
C LEU A 103 10.40 10.17 2.23
N GLN A 104 10.79 10.86 3.30
CA GLN A 104 11.70 10.34 4.32
C GLN A 104 11.10 9.10 5.00
N ASP A 105 9.83 9.13 5.41
CA ASP A 105 9.14 7.96 5.98
C ASP A 105 9.07 6.78 5.00
N LEU A 106 8.92 7.09 3.70
CA LEU A 106 8.83 6.10 2.62
C LEU A 106 10.20 5.65 2.09
N SER A 107 11.30 6.28 2.51
CA SER A 107 12.67 5.85 2.16
C SER A 107 13.01 4.51 2.81
N THR A 108 13.97 3.77 2.27
CA THR A 108 14.38 2.49 2.88
C THR A 108 14.96 2.67 4.29
N ASP A 109 15.72 3.75 4.49
CA ASP A 109 16.35 4.06 5.78
C ASP A 109 15.32 4.56 6.79
N GLY A 110 14.42 5.45 6.37
CA GLY A 110 13.31 5.92 7.20
C GLY A 110 12.36 4.79 7.58
N ALA A 111 11.98 3.93 6.63
CA ALA A 111 11.16 2.75 6.92
C ALA A 111 11.86 1.77 7.86
N ALA A 112 13.18 1.57 7.73
CA ALA A 112 13.95 0.75 8.67
C ALA A 112 13.94 1.34 10.09
N ALA A 113 14.16 2.66 10.22
CA ALA A 113 14.09 3.36 11.50
C ALA A 113 12.67 3.32 12.10
N LEU A 114 11.65 3.49 11.27
CA LEU A 114 10.24 3.39 11.65
C LEU A 114 9.91 1.99 12.18
N ASN A 115 10.36 0.93 11.50
CA ASN A 115 10.15 -0.45 11.91
C ASN A 115 10.81 -0.77 13.24
N ALA A 116 12.04 -0.27 13.47
CA ALA A 116 12.74 -0.46 14.74
C ALA A 116 11.99 0.18 15.92
N GLN A 117 11.29 1.28 15.67
CA GLN A 117 10.52 2.02 16.68
C GLN A 117 9.08 1.52 16.81
N THR A 118 8.55 0.80 15.81
CA THR A 118 7.12 0.45 15.69
C THR A 118 6.95 -1.07 15.66
N PRO A 119 7.24 -1.77 16.78
CA PRO A 119 7.06 -3.21 16.87
C PRO A 119 5.57 -3.58 16.79
N ASP A 120 5.28 -4.74 16.23
CA ASP A 120 3.92 -5.28 16.20
C ASP A 120 3.40 -5.57 17.61
N ARG A 121 2.11 -5.33 17.82
CA ARG A 121 1.43 -5.58 19.09
C ARG A 121 0.76 -6.96 19.06
N PRO A 122 1.01 -7.86 20.02
CA PRO A 122 0.47 -9.23 19.98
C PRO A 122 -1.06 -9.29 20.03
N GLU A 123 -1.72 -8.23 20.48
CA GLU A 123 -3.18 -8.09 20.54
C GLU A 123 -3.83 -7.89 19.16
N VAL A 124 -3.03 -7.52 18.15
CA VAL A 124 -3.50 -7.13 16.82
C VAL A 124 -3.07 -8.16 15.77
N PHE A 125 -4.01 -8.57 14.92
CA PHE A 125 -3.70 -9.43 13.79
C PHE A 125 -3.17 -8.62 12.60
N TYR A 126 -2.01 -8.99 12.07
CA TYR A 126 -1.39 -8.32 10.93
C TYR A 126 -1.40 -9.22 9.69
N GLN A 127 -1.91 -8.69 8.58
CA GLN A 127 -1.82 -9.31 7.26
C GLN A 127 -1.52 -8.29 6.16
N SER A 128 -0.98 -8.76 5.04
CA SER A 128 -0.60 -7.90 3.93
C SER A 128 -0.94 -8.50 2.56
N TRP A 129 -1.11 -7.61 1.60
CA TRP A 129 -1.27 -7.88 0.18
C TRP A 129 -0.31 -6.99 -0.61
N ALA A 130 0.37 -7.57 -1.60
CA ALA A 130 1.22 -6.82 -2.52
C ALA A 130 0.47 -6.51 -3.82
N GLY A 131 0.59 -5.29 -4.32
CA GLY A 131 0.28 -5.05 -5.72
C GLY A 131 1.40 -5.54 -6.61
N VAL A 132 1.05 -6.02 -7.78
CA VAL A 132 1.99 -6.36 -8.83
C VAL A 132 1.36 -5.90 -10.14
N SER A 133 2.15 -5.25 -11.00
CA SER A 133 1.65 -4.83 -12.31
C SER A 133 2.73 -4.90 -13.39
N SER A 134 2.32 -5.15 -14.63
CA SER A 134 3.23 -5.19 -15.77
C SER A 134 3.32 -3.85 -16.51
N PRO A 135 4.52 -3.27 -16.68
CA PRO A 135 4.69 -2.02 -17.42
C PRO A 135 4.42 -2.16 -18.93
N ILE A 136 4.47 -3.38 -19.49
CA ILE A 136 4.30 -3.64 -20.94
C ILE A 136 3.47 -4.90 -21.24
N ALA A 137 2.59 -5.32 -20.33
CA ALA A 137 1.82 -6.57 -20.40
C ALA A 137 2.70 -7.83 -20.59
N ARG A 138 3.94 -7.79 -20.09
CA ARG A 138 4.87 -8.91 -20.00
C ARG A 138 5.33 -9.08 -18.55
N TRP A 139 4.90 -10.16 -17.93
CA TRP A 139 5.27 -10.51 -16.56
C TRP A 139 6.64 -11.17 -16.53
N PRO A 140 7.50 -10.84 -15.55
CA PRO A 140 8.71 -11.62 -15.29
C PRO A 140 8.35 -13.07 -14.94
N ASP A 141 9.17 -14.03 -15.35
CA ASP A 141 9.00 -15.42 -14.95
C ASP A 141 9.09 -15.53 -13.42
N GLY A 142 8.18 -16.30 -12.80
CA GLY A 142 8.20 -16.57 -11.35
C GLY A 142 7.48 -15.56 -10.45
N VAL A 143 6.67 -14.65 -11.00
CA VAL A 143 5.78 -13.76 -10.21
C VAL A 143 4.89 -14.57 -9.27
N GLU A 144 4.27 -15.64 -9.78
CA GLU A 144 3.39 -16.52 -9.00
C GLU A 144 4.12 -17.13 -7.80
N ALA A 145 5.39 -17.50 -7.95
CA ALA A 145 6.20 -18.06 -6.87
C ALA A 145 6.53 -17.03 -5.76
N GLN A 146 6.55 -15.73 -6.09
CA GLN A 146 6.79 -14.65 -5.13
C GLN A 146 5.49 -14.17 -4.45
N CYS A 147 4.33 -14.56 -4.98
CA CYS A 147 3.02 -14.11 -4.55
C CYS A 147 2.31 -15.03 -3.54
N GLY A 148 2.99 -16.06 -3.02
CA GLY A 148 2.44 -16.94 -1.99
C GLY A 148 1.28 -17.85 -2.48
N ASP A 149 0.42 -18.28 -1.55
CA ASP A 149 -0.58 -19.33 -1.80
C ASP A 149 -1.77 -18.91 -2.69
N VAL A 150 -2.03 -17.61 -2.89
CA VAL A 150 -3.28 -17.14 -3.50
C VAL A 150 -3.11 -15.85 -4.33
N LEU A 151 -3.41 -15.99 -5.62
CA LEU A 151 -4.08 -15.02 -6.49
C LEU A 151 -5.39 -14.55 -5.84
N ALA A 152 -5.37 -13.50 -5.00
CA ALA A 152 -6.60 -13.09 -4.31
C ALA A 152 -7.45 -12.16 -5.13
N ALA A 153 -8.22 -12.78 -6.00
CA ALA A 153 -9.67 -12.69 -6.03
C ALA A 153 -10.08 -13.31 -7.36
N GLU A 154 -10.15 -14.64 -7.38
CA GLU A 154 -11.09 -15.29 -8.29
C GLU A 154 -12.45 -14.57 -8.20
N PRO A 155 -13.03 -14.11 -9.32
CA PRO A 155 -12.59 -14.19 -10.69
C PRO A 155 -12.01 -12.85 -11.15
N TYR A 156 -10.73 -12.84 -11.46
CA TYR A 156 -10.21 -11.93 -12.47
C TYR A 156 -10.94 -12.26 -13.77
N LEU A 157 -11.51 -11.27 -14.46
CA LEU A 157 -12.14 -11.52 -15.76
C LEU A 157 -11.14 -12.09 -16.77
N TRP A 158 -9.86 -11.75 -16.60
CA TRP A 158 -8.72 -12.25 -17.33
C TRP A 158 -7.58 -12.34 -16.30
N GLY A 159 -6.86 -13.47 -16.20
CA GLY A 159 -5.72 -13.57 -15.27
C GLY A 159 -4.64 -12.51 -15.52
N PHE A 160 -3.50 -12.60 -14.81
CA PHE A 160 -2.39 -11.61 -14.85
C PHE A 160 -2.05 -11.06 -16.25
N GLY A 161 -2.16 -11.85 -17.33
CA GLY A 161 -1.71 -11.51 -18.68
C GLY A 161 -2.31 -10.28 -19.36
N ASN A 162 -3.41 -9.70 -18.86
CA ASN A 162 -3.99 -8.48 -19.44
C ASN A 162 -3.70 -7.19 -18.65
N ASP A 163 -3.18 -7.31 -17.42
CA ASP A 163 -2.83 -6.18 -16.56
C ASP A 163 -1.82 -5.23 -17.23
N ARG A 164 -2.08 -3.92 -17.07
CA ARG A 164 -1.16 -2.87 -17.51
C ARG A 164 -1.08 -1.80 -16.46
N MET A 165 0.15 -1.48 -16.12
CA MET A 165 0.48 -0.38 -15.25
C MET A 165 0.10 0.96 -15.87
N ALA A 166 -0.45 1.86 -15.07
CA ALA A 166 -0.71 3.23 -15.44
C ALA A 166 0.59 3.89 -15.96
N THR A 167 0.49 4.56 -17.11
CA THR A 167 1.64 5.20 -17.78
C THR A 167 2.53 6.05 -16.85
N PRO A 168 1.99 6.82 -15.88
CA PRO A 168 2.82 7.58 -14.95
C PRO A 168 3.69 6.73 -14.01
N LEU A 169 3.28 5.49 -13.72
CA LEU A 169 4.00 4.59 -12.82
C LEU A 169 5.06 3.74 -13.52
N ILE A 170 4.98 3.60 -14.86
CA ILE A 170 5.93 2.79 -15.63
C ILE A 170 7.39 3.20 -15.34
N PRO A 171 7.77 4.48 -15.35
CA PRO A 171 9.13 4.88 -14.99
C PRO A 171 9.51 4.55 -13.56
N LEU A 172 8.58 4.77 -12.63
CA LEU A 172 8.76 4.50 -11.20
C LEU A 172 9.02 3.00 -10.97
N SER A 173 8.35 2.13 -11.72
CA SER A 173 8.54 0.69 -11.66
C SER A 173 9.96 0.24 -12.02
N TYR A 174 10.63 0.94 -12.93
CA TYR A 174 12.02 0.66 -13.29
C TYR A 174 12.98 1.12 -12.21
N VAL A 175 12.67 2.22 -11.52
CA VAL A 175 13.46 2.72 -10.38
C VAL A 175 13.30 1.81 -9.17
N GLU A 176 12.08 1.37 -8.86
CA GLU A 176 11.81 0.39 -7.81
C GLU A 176 12.48 -0.95 -8.11
N GLY A 177 12.45 -1.37 -9.38
CA GLY A 177 13.04 -2.62 -9.83
C GLY A 177 12.27 -3.85 -9.35
N GLY A 178 12.68 -5.02 -9.86
CA GLY A 178 12.01 -6.29 -9.54
C GLY A 178 10.53 -6.30 -9.96
N ILE A 179 9.73 -7.08 -9.23
CA ILE A 179 8.27 -7.11 -9.38
C ILE A 179 7.67 -6.15 -8.35
N ASN A 180 6.91 -5.18 -8.82
CA ASN A 180 6.32 -4.11 -8.02
C ASN A 180 4.98 -3.65 -8.62
N ASP A 181 4.28 -2.81 -7.88
CA ASP A 181 3.03 -2.16 -8.31
C ASP A 181 3.26 -0.80 -8.99
N GLY A 182 4.51 -0.46 -9.31
CA GLY A 182 4.92 0.84 -9.81
C GLY A 182 5.70 1.67 -8.80
N VAL A 183 5.49 1.46 -7.51
CA VAL A 183 6.21 2.21 -6.45
C VAL A 183 6.65 1.35 -5.28
N VAL A 184 6.00 0.22 -5.04
CA VAL A 184 6.29 -0.67 -3.92
C VAL A 184 6.52 -2.08 -4.42
N SER A 185 7.70 -2.63 -4.12
CA SER A 185 8.02 -4.04 -4.38
C SER A 185 7.25 -5.00 -3.47
N ILE A 186 7.08 -6.25 -3.92
CA ILE A 186 6.46 -7.33 -3.11
C ILE A 186 7.16 -7.47 -1.74
N HIS A 187 8.48 -7.42 -1.74
CA HIS A 187 9.28 -7.52 -0.51
C HIS A 187 8.96 -6.38 0.47
N SER A 188 8.82 -5.15 -0.02
CA SER A 188 8.45 -4.02 0.83
C SER A 188 7.00 -4.08 1.29
N ALA A 189 6.09 -4.56 0.44
CA ALA A 189 4.67 -4.76 0.76
C ALA A 189 4.40 -5.85 1.82
N THR A 190 5.33 -6.80 1.98
CA THR A 190 5.15 -7.96 2.85
C THR A 190 5.27 -7.60 4.34
N TRP A 191 4.20 -7.74 5.11
CA TRP A 191 4.18 -7.57 6.57
C TRP A 191 3.21 -8.53 7.26
N GLY A 192 3.52 -8.93 8.49
CA GLY A 192 2.73 -9.93 9.22
C GLY A 192 2.53 -11.20 8.38
N ARG A 193 1.28 -11.65 8.25
CA ARG A 193 0.93 -12.75 7.35
C ARG A 193 0.69 -12.23 5.93
N MET A 194 1.66 -12.42 5.04
CA MET A 194 1.46 -12.23 3.60
C MET A 194 0.34 -13.15 3.11
N ARG A 195 -0.63 -12.57 2.41
CA ARG A 195 -1.81 -13.29 1.91
C ARG A 195 -1.71 -13.58 0.41
N GLY A 196 -1.10 -12.66 -0.33
CA GLY A 196 -0.74 -12.86 -1.73
C GLY A 196 -0.61 -11.57 -2.52
N CYS A 197 -0.66 -11.68 -3.85
CA CYS A 197 -0.56 -10.53 -4.74
C CYS A 197 -1.87 -10.19 -5.45
N ILE A 198 -1.99 -8.92 -5.83
CA ILE A 198 -3.09 -8.35 -6.58
C ILE A 198 -2.52 -7.87 -7.94
N PRO A 199 -3.05 -8.31 -9.10
CA PRO A 199 -2.71 -7.78 -10.42
C PRO A 199 -3.29 -6.38 -10.59
N ALA A 200 -2.63 -5.42 -9.97
CA ALA A 200 -3.01 -4.02 -10.00
C ALA A 200 -1.75 -3.21 -9.72
N ASP A 201 -1.62 -2.11 -10.45
CA ASP A 201 -0.66 -1.07 -10.08
C ASP A 201 -1.10 -0.35 -8.82
N HIS A 202 -0.23 0.51 -8.30
CA HIS A 202 -0.41 1.13 -7.00
C HIS A 202 -1.69 1.97 -6.90
N LEU A 203 -2.14 2.55 -8.01
CA LEU A 203 -3.37 3.34 -8.10
C LEU A 203 -4.60 2.43 -8.15
N ASP A 204 -4.48 1.34 -8.88
CA ASP A 204 -5.58 0.41 -9.11
C ASP A 204 -5.94 -0.42 -7.88
N LEU A 205 -5.02 -0.59 -6.93
CA LEU A 205 -5.22 -1.37 -5.69
C LEU A 205 -6.47 -0.97 -4.89
N VAL A 206 -6.85 0.30 -4.93
CA VAL A 206 -8.01 0.85 -4.19
C VAL A 206 -9.00 1.60 -5.07
N ARG A 207 -8.79 1.61 -6.40
CA ARG A 207 -9.66 2.34 -7.33
C ARG A 207 -11.05 1.70 -7.40
N ASP A 208 -12.08 2.43 -6.98
CA ASP A 208 -13.47 2.04 -7.19
C ASP A 208 -13.96 2.51 -8.57
N ALA A 209 -14.22 1.55 -9.46
CA ALA A 209 -14.79 1.79 -10.78
C ALA A 209 -16.21 1.21 -10.93
N GLY A 210 -16.87 0.83 -9.83
CA GLY A 210 -18.19 0.18 -9.85
C GLY A 210 -18.16 -1.24 -10.43
N GLY A 211 -16.97 -1.85 -10.55
CA GLY A 211 -16.76 -3.19 -11.09
C GLY A 211 -15.30 -3.42 -11.49
N PRO A 212 -15.01 -4.55 -12.17
CA PRO A 212 -13.67 -4.87 -12.63
C PRO A 212 -13.10 -3.83 -13.60
N LEU A 213 -11.86 -3.43 -13.37
CA LEU A 213 -11.14 -2.53 -14.25
C LEU A 213 -10.91 -3.18 -15.61
N TYR A 214 -11.19 -2.47 -16.70
CA TYR A 214 -10.98 -2.99 -18.05
C TYR A 214 -9.52 -3.38 -18.32
N ILE A 215 -8.58 -2.67 -17.68
CA ILE A 215 -7.15 -2.81 -17.91
C ILE A 215 -6.59 -4.00 -17.12
N THR A 216 -7.03 -4.22 -15.88
CA THR A 216 -6.40 -5.19 -14.98
C THR A 216 -7.31 -6.37 -14.62
N GLY A 217 -8.61 -6.25 -14.87
CA GLY A 217 -9.63 -7.21 -14.43
C GLY A 217 -9.83 -7.23 -12.91
N TYR A 218 -9.10 -6.40 -12.16
CA TYR A 218 -9.19 -6.28 -10.71
C TYR A 218 -10.43 -5.46 -10.30
N ASP A 219 -11.12 -5.94 -9.27
CA ASP A 219 -12.29 -5.28 -8.67
C ASP A 219 -11.98 -5.02 -7.19
N ALA A 220 -11.55 -3.79 -6.89
CA ALA A 220 -11.17 -3.38 -5.54
C ALA A 220 -12.34 -3.53 -4.55
N GLY A 221 -13.56 -3.20 -4.96
CA GLY A 221 -14.75 -3.33 -4.11
C GLY A 221 -15.09 -4.78 -3.77
N ARG A 222 -14.92 -5.71 -4.72
CA ARG A 222 -15.06 -7.15 -4.46
C ARG A 222 -13.92 -7.69 -3.60
N PHE A 223 -12.69 -7.25 -3.84
CA PHE A 223 -11.54 -7.64 -3.03
C PHE A 223 -11.70 -7.21 -1.57
N LEU A 224 -12.01 -5.93 -1.31
CA LEU A 224 -12.21 -5.42 0.04
C LEU A 224 -13.36 -6.13 0.77
N ARG A 225 -14.46 -6.44 0.07
CA ARG A 225 -15.53 -7.29 0.61
C ARG A 225 -15.03 -8.68 0.99
N THR A 226 -14.18 -9.29 0.16
CA THR A 226 -13.60 -10.61 0.44
C THR A 226 -12.72 -10.56 1.68
N VAL A 227 -11.85 -9.56 1.82
CA VAL A 227 -11.04 -9.34 3.02
C VAL A 227 -11.93 -9.19 4.26
N ALA A 228 -12.98 -8.38 4.18
CA ALA A 228 -13.93 -8.20 5.29
C ALA A 228 -14.62 -9.52 5.69
N PHE A 229 -15.06 -10.32 4.73
CA PHE A 229 -15.66 -11.64 5.02
C PHE A 229 -14.65 -12.63 5.61
N GLU A 230 -13.39 -12.61 5.18
CA GLU A 230 -12.34 -13.45 5.76
C GLU A 230 -12.02 -13.05 7.21
N LEU A 231 -11.94 -11.75 7.50
CA LEU A 231 -11.75 -11.25 8.86
C LEU A 231 -12.91 -11.68 9.77
N ALA A 232 -14.16 -11.48 9.31
CA ALA A 232 -15.34 -11.91 10.04
C ALA A 232 -15.36 -13.42 10.33
N LYS A 233 -14.98 -14.26 9.36
CA LYS A 233 -14.87 -15.73 9.55
C LYS A 233 -13.82 -16.12 10.59
N ARG A 234 -12.82 -15.28 10.82
CA ARG A 234 -11.75 -15.50 11.80
C ARG A 234 -12.10 -14.92 13.18
N GLY A 235 -13.23 -14.25 13.32
CA GLY A 235 -13.68 -13.63 14.57
C GLY A 235 -13.14 -12.22 14.81
N TYR A 236 -12.72 -11.52 13.74
CA TYR A 236 -12.36 -10.11 13.77
C TYR A 236 -13.49 -9.22 13.26
#